data_AF-A0A7S1G697-F1
#
_entry.id   AF-A0A7S1G697-F1
#
_cell.length_a   1.000
_cell.length_b   1.000
_cell.length_c   1.000
_cell.angle_alpha   90.00
_cell.angle_beta   90.00
_cell.angle_gamma   90.00
#
_symmetry.space_group_name_H-M   'P 1'
#
loop_
_entity.id
_entity.type
_entity.pdbx_description
1 polymer ?
#
loop_
_entity_poly.entity_id
_entity_poly.type
_entity_poly.pdbx_seq_one_letter_code
_entity_poly.pdbx_strand_id
1 'polypeptide(L)'
;LRDSKATRHCNMLVGRTLAGKSTAWKMLSNARTTLSKAGNPEYEPVRHQVINPKSISMNELYGAYDLQTMEWTDGILSSVFRVFARDDRPDEKWLILDGPVDTLWIESMNTVMD
;
A
#
# COMPACT_ATOMS: atom_id res chain seq x y z
N LEU A 1 3.37 14.22 6.54
CA LEU A 1 2.75 12.98 6.02
C LEU A 1 1.28 13.16 5.72
N ARG A 2 0.46 13.63 6.66
CA ARG A 2 -0.96 13.96 6.43
C ARG A 2 -1.15 14.84 5.18
N ASP A 3 -0.45 15.97 5.11
CA ASP A 3 -0.65 16.95 4.03
C ASP A 3 -0.16 16.41 2.67
N SER A 4 0.97 15.69 2.66
CA SER A 4 1.48 15.01 1.46
C SER A 4 0.49 13.95 0.96
N LYS A 5 -0.13 13.21 1.87
CA LYS A 5 -1.16 12.23 1.54
C LYS A 5 -2.43 12.87 0.96
N ALA A 6 -2.81 14.06 1.42
CA ALA A 6 -3.98 14.75 0.90
C ALA A 6 -3.82 15.21 -0.56
N THR A 7 -2.59 15.33 -1.06
CA THR A 7 -2.27 15.87 -2.39
C THR A 7 -1.78 14.82 -3.39
N ARG A 8 -1.50 13.60 -2.94
CA ARG A 8 -0.90 12.52 -3.74
C ARG A 8 -1.49 11.16 -3.37
N HIS A 9 -1.82 10.35 -4.38
CA HIS A 9 -2.29 8.97 -4.20
C HIS A 9 -1.21 8.06 -3.61
N CYS A 10 0.05 8.27 -4.02
CA CYS A 10 1.20 7.50 -3.55
C CYS A 10 2.23 8.40 -2.87
N ASN A 11 2.82 7.91 -1.77
CA ASN A 11 3.83 8.64 -1.01
C ASN A 11 4.99 7.70 -0.68
N MET A 12 6.22 8.16 -0.88
CA MET A 12 7.42 7.39 -0.61
C MET A 12 8.11 7.89 0.66
N LEU A 13 8.28 7.00 1.63
CA LEU A 13 9.03 7.27 2.86
C LEU A 13 10.50 6.88 2.65
N VAL A 14 11.36 7.85 2.38
CA VAL A 14 12.80 7.63 2.14
C VAL A 14 13.60 7.92 3.41
N GLY A 15 14.55 7.05 3.73
CA GLY A 15 15.45 7.24 4.86
C GLY A 15 16.27 5.99 5.18
N ARG A 16 17.31 6.14 6.01
CA ARG A 16 18.17 5.03 6.44
C ARG A 16 17.40 3.94 7.20
N THR A 17 17.97 2.74 7.29
CA THR A 17 17.48 1.69 8.19
C THR A 17 17.41 2.23 9.63
N LEU A 18 16.38 1.82 10.38
CA LEU A 18 16.10 2.31 11.74
C LEU A 18 15.81 3.82 11.88
N ALA A 19 15.62 4.57 10.79
CA ALA A 19 15.22 5.99 10.85
C ALA A 19 13.76 6.24 11.29
N GLY A 20 13.08 5.26 11.90
CA GLY A 20 11.72 5.41 12.42
C GLY A 20 10.61 5.46 11.35
N LYS A 21 10.89 5.14 10.09
CA LYS A 21 9.89 5.16 8.99
C LYS A 21 8.65 4.32 9.32
N SER A 22 8.86 3.10 9.79
CA SER A 22 7.76 2.19 10.16
C SER A 22 6.97 2.74 11.35
N THR A 23 7.65 3.35 12.32
CA THR A 23 7.01 3.99 13.45
C THR A 23 6.19 5.21 13.02
N ALA A 24 6.67 6.00 12.06
CA ALA A 24 6.00 7.20 11.59
C ALA A 24 4.64 6.91 10.95
N TRP A 25 4.56 5.96 10.01
CA TRP A 25 3.27 5.61 9.39
C TRP A 25 2.34 4.87 10.36
N LYS A 26 2.88 4.02 11.25
CA LYS A 26 2.09 3.34 12.30
C LYS A 26 1.48 4.35 13.28
N MET A 27 2.26 5.32 13.73
CA MET A 27 1.78 6.39 14.60
C MET A 27 0.67 7.21 13.93
N LEU A 28 0.82 7.55 12.64
CA LEU A 28 -0.22 8.27 11.91
C LEU A 28 -1.51 7.45 11.77
N SER A 29 -1.40 6.16 11.43
CA SER A 29 -2.55 5.24 11.34
C SER A 29 -3.29 5.12 12.68
N ASN A 30 -2.54 4.96 13.78
CA ASN A 30 -3.09 4.88 15.12
C ASN A 30 -3.74 6.20 15.57
N ALA A 31 -3.11 7.34 15.28
CA ALA A 31 -3.63 8.66 15.63
C ALA A 31 -4.97 8.91 14.93
N ARG A 32 -5.06 8.65 13.61
CA ARG A 32 -6.31 8.80 12.86
C ARG A 32 -7.42 7.88 13.39
N THR A 33 -7.09 6.62 13.66
CA THR A 33 -8.05 5.67 14.22
C THR A 33 -8.53 6.08 15.61
N THR A 34 -7.65 6.62 16.44
CA THR A 34 -8.01 7.15 17.78
C THR A 34 -8.92 8.36 17.68
N LEU A 35 -8.61 9.30 16.77
CA LEU A 35 -9.43 10.50 16.54
C LEU A 35 -10.81 10.16 15.98
N SER A 36 -10.89 9.17 15.09
CA SER A 36 -12.16 8.65 14.59
C SER A 36 -13.03 8.06 15.72
N LYS A 37 -12.42 7.26 16.60
CA LYS A 37 -13.10 6.71 17.79
C LYS A 37 -13.53 7.78 18.79
N ALA A 38 -12.83 8.91 18.86
CA ALA A 38 -13.19 10.05 19.67
C ALA A 38 -14.40 10.85 19.10
N GLY A 39 -14.97 10.41 17.98
CA GLY A 39 -16.16 11.01 17.37
C GLY A 39 -15.85 12.21 16.47
N ASN A 40 -14.59 12.40 16.07
CA ASN A 40 -14.25 13.47 15.14
C ASN A 40 -14.62 13.05 13.70
N PRO A 41 -15.57 13.73 13.03
CA PRO A 41 -16.07 13.34 11.71
C PRO A 41 -15.04 13.54 10.59
N GLU A 42 -13.97 14.30 10.84
CA GLU A 42 -12.88 14.52 9.88
C GLU A 42 -11.96 13.30 9.73
N TYR A 43 -12.01 12.35 10.66
CA TYR A 43 -11.09 11.21 10.71
C TYR A 43 -11.81 9.88 10.56
N GLU A 44 -11.33 9.11 9.58
CA GLU A 44 -11.73 7.72 9.37
C GLU A 44 -10.71 6.77 10.01
N PRO A 45 -11.15 5.57 10.45
CA PRO A 45 -10.23 4.53 10.90
C PRO A 45 -9.35 4.10 9.73
N VAL A 46 -8.09 3.80 10.03
CA VAL A 46 -7.12 3.39 9.01
C VAL A 46 -6.90 1.89 9.07
N ARG A 47 -7.06 1.22 7.94
CA ARG A 47 -6.63 -0.18 7.77
C ARG A 47 -5.47 -0.23 6.80
N HIS A 48 -4.40 -0.90 7.19
CA HIS A 48 -3.21 -1.04 6.36
C HIS A 48 -2.87 -2.50 6.11
N GLN A 49 -2.41 -2.80 4.90
CA GLN A 49 -1.81 -4.09 4.55
C GLN A 49 -0.35 -3.87 4.19
N VAL A 50 0.53 -4.67 4.78
CA VAL A 50 1.99 -4.56 4.57
C VAL A 50 2.44 -5.71 3.70
N ILE A 51 3.18 -5.40 2.64
CA ILE A 51 3.76 -6.37 1.71
C ILE A 51 5.25 -6.07 1.60
N ASN A 52 6.08 -7.12 1.65
CA ASN A 52 7.49 -7.00 1.30
C ASN A 52 7.69 -7.39 -0.17
N PRO A 53 7.88 -6.42 -1.09
CA PRO A 53 7.99 -6.72 -2.52
C PRO A 53 9.22 -7.58 -2.85
N LYS A 54 10.27 -7.58 -2.02
CA LYS A 54 11.46 -8.43 -2.24
C LYS A 54 11.27 -9.89 -1.84
N SER A 55 10.27 -10.19 -1.02
CA SER A 55 9.98 -11.56 -0.59
C SER A 55 9.11 -12.33 -1.60
N ILE A 56 8.72 -11.67 -2.69
CA ILE A 56 7.71 -12.13 -3.65
C ILE A 56 8.31 -11.99 -5.05
N SER A 57 8.02 -12.93 -5.95
CA SER A 57 8.46 -12.78 -7.34
C SER A 57 7.67 -11.67 -8.05
N MET A 58 8.26 -11.07 -9.09
CA MET A 58 7.58 -10.04 -9.89
C MET A 58 6.27 -10.55 -10.49
N ASN A 59 6.27 -11.80 -10.94
CA ASN A 59 5.10 -12.48 -11.50
C ASN A 59 3.98 -12.66 -10.46
N GLU A 60 4.31 -12.98 -9.22
CA GLU A 60 3.31 -13.06 -8.14
C GLU A 60 2.85 -11.67 -7.67
N LEU A 61 3.74 -10.67 -7.71
CA LEU A 61 3.41 -9.32 -7.25
C LEU A 61 2.43 -8.61 -8.21
N TYR A 62 2.71 -8.64 -9.51
CA TYR A 62 1.95 -7.95 -10.55
C TYR A 62 0.96 -8.85 -11.30
N GLY A 63 1.16 -10.17 -11.24
CA GLY A 63 0.46 -11.12 -12.10
C GLY A 63 1.34 -11.53 -13.27
N ALA A 64 1.05 -12.70 -13.82
CA ALA A 64 1.76 -13.23 -14.97
C ALA A 64 0.82 -14.03 -15.85
N TYR A 65 1.14 -14.00 -17.14
CA TYR A 65 0.49 -14.86 -18.13
C TYR A 65 1.22 -16.20 -18.18
N ASP A 66 0.50 -17.28 -17.89
CA ASP A 66 1.04 -18.63 -17.98
C ASP A 66 0.90 -19.14 -19.42
N LEU A 67 2.04 -19.36 -20.08
CA LEU A 67 2.11 -19.83 -21.46
C LEU A 67 1.68 -21.29 -21.64
N GLN A 68 1.68 -22.09 -20.57
CA GLN A 68 1.26 -23.49 -20.63
C GLN A 68 -0.26 -23.61 -20.54
N THR A 69 -0.89 -22.84 -19.66
CA THR A 69 -2.35 -22.84 -19.48
C THR A 69 -3.05 -21.84 -20.39
N MET A 70 -2.32 -20.89 -20.97
CA MET A 70 -2.85 -19.73 -21.71
C MET A 70 -3.77 -18.85 -20.84
N GLU A 71 -3.58 -18.88 -19.52
CA GLU A 71 -4.38 -18.13 -18.55
C GLU A 71 -3.60 -17.00 -17.89
N TRP A 72 -4.31 -15.93 -17.55
CA TRP A 72 -3.78 -14.85 -16.73
C TRP A 72 -3.93 -15.18 -15.25
N THR A 73 -2.81 -15.19 -14.53
CA THR A 73 -2.82 -15.29 -13.06
C THR A 73 -2.74 -13.90 -12.46
N ASP A 74 -3.73 -13.55 -11.63
CA ASP A 74 -3.77 -12.26 -10.94
C ASP A 74 -2.68 -12.14 -9.88
N GLY A 75 -2.01 -10.98 -9.85
CA GLY A 75 -1.01 -10.65 -8.85
C GLY A 75 -1.59 -10.34 -7.47
N ILE A 76 -0.71 -10.30 -6.48
CA ILE A 76 -1.06 -9.93 -5.11
C ILE A 76 -1.51 -8.47 -5.05
N LEU A 77 -0.86 -7.55 -5.77
CA LEU A 77 -1.28 -6.14 -5.80
C LEU A 77 -2.71 -6.00 -6.34
N SER A 78 -3.00 -6.59 -7.50
CA SER A 78 -4.33 -6.51 -8.12
C SER A 78 -5.41 -7.17 -7.25
N SER A 79 -5.07 -8.26 -6.57
CA SER A 79 -5.94 -8.93 -5.60
C SER A 79 -6.26 -8.04 -4.40
N VAL A 80 -5.24 -7.41 -3.81
CA VAL A 80 -5.40 -6.50 -2.66
C VAL A 80 -6.23 -5.27 -3.03
N PHE A 81 -5.94 -4.63 -4.16
CA PHE A 81 -6.72 -3.49 -4.64
C PHE A 81 -8.19 -3.85 -4.86
N ARG A 82 -8.46 -5.04 -5.39
CA ARG A 82 -9.84 -5.52 -5.57
C ARG A 82 -10.57 -5.76 -4.26
N VAL A 83 -9.88 -6.30 -3.26
CA VAL A 83 -10.43 -6.44 -1.90
C VAL A 83 -10.73 -5.06 -1.32
N PHE A 84 -9.83 -4.09 -1.48
CA PHE A 84 -10.04 -2.74 -0.98
C PHE A 84 -11.17 -2.01 -1.71
N ALA A 85 -11.30 -2.19 -3.03
CA ALA A 85 -12.35 -1.56 -3.83
C ALA A 85 -13.75 -2.16 -3.58
N ARG A 86 -13.83 -3.45 -3.22
CA ARG A 86 -15.10 -4.13 -2.90
C ARG A 86 -15.60 -3.88 -1.47
N ASP A 87 -14.76 -3.30 -0.62
CA ASP A 87 -15.08 -3.08 0.78
C ASP A 87 -15.75 -1.71 0.95
N ASP A 88 -17.05 -1.68 1.25
CA ASP A 88 -17.82 -0.42 1.36
C ASP A 88 -17.69 0.26 2.71
N ARG A 89 -16.80 -0.21 3.59
CA ARG A 89 -16.57 0.44 4.88
C ARG A 89 -15.96 1.82 4.68
N PRO A 90 -16.34 2.82 5.51
CA PRO A 90 -15.75 4.16 5.52
C PRO A 90 -14.40 4.13 6.26
N ASP A 91 -13.52 3.20 5.88
CA ASP A 91 -12.17 3.08 6.38
C ASP A 91 -11.16 3.50 5.32
N GLU A 92 -10.12 4.19 5.76
CA GLU A 92 -9.05 4.60 4.86
C GLU A 92 -8.08 3.43 4.70
N LYS A 93 -7.94 2.92 3.47
CA LYS A 93 -7.20 1.69 3.16
C LYS A 93 -5.81 2.02 2.63
N TRP A 94 -4.78 1.52 3.29
CA TRP A 94 -3.38 1.80 2.94
C TRP A 94 -2.68 0.52 2.51
N LEU A 95 -2.00 0.57 1.37
CA LEU A 95 -1.09 -0.49 0.97
C LEU A 95 0.35 -0.01 1.23
N ILE A 96 1.06 -0.71 2.11
CA ILE A 96 2.42 -0.38 2.51
C ILE A 96 3.37 -1.40 1.89
N LEU A 97 4.27 -0.93 1.04
CA LEU A 97 5.34 -1.74 0.48
C LEU A 97 6.59 -1.55 1.33
N ASP A 98 6.84 -2.47 2.25
CA ASP A 98 7.95 -2.42 3.21
C ASP A 98 9.09 -3.33 2.74
N GLY A 99 10.03 -2.73 2.02
CA GLY A 99 11.20 -3.42 1.49
C GLY A 99 12.19 -2.44 0.85
N PRO A 100 13.42 -2.91 0.54
CA PRO A 100 14.36 -2.12 -0.23
C PRO A 100 13.81 -1.87 -1.63
N VAL A 101 14.01 -0.65 -2.11
CA VAL A 101 13.59 -0.23 -3.46
C VAL A 101 14.54 -0.83 -4.46
N ASP A 102 13.96 -1.51 -5.46
CA ASP A 102 14.67 -2.14 -6.56
C ASP A 102 14.14 -1.54 -7.87
N THR A 103 15.01 -1.35 -8.85
CA THR A 103 14.68 -0.74 -10.14
C THR A 103 13.58 -1.51 -10.86
N LEU A 104 13.55 -2.84 -10.73
CA LEU A 104 12.60 -3.70 -11.45
C LEU A 104 11.15 -3.47 -11.02
N TRP A 105 10.87 -3.38 -9.72
CA TRP A 105 9.49 -3.19 -9.25
C TRP A 105 9.07 -1.72 -9.24
N ILE A 106 9.99 -0.79 -9.00
CA ILE A 106 9.61 0.63 -8.97
C ILE A 106 9.24 1.15 -10.36
N GLU A 107 9.90 0.65 -11.42
CA GLU A 107 9.57 1.00 -12.81
C GLU A 107 8.16 0.55 -13.20
N SER A 108 7.82 -0.71 -12.90
CA SER A 108 6.46 -1.23 -13.13
C SER A 108 5.40 -0.49 -12.30
N MET A 109 5.79 0.11 -11.18
CA MET A 109 4.87 0.87 -10.34
C MET A 109 4.68 2.32 -10.78
N ASN A 110 5.59 2.91 -11.56
CA ASN A 110 5.43 4.29 -12.02
C ASN A 110 4.13 4.49 -12.80
N THR A 111 3.74 3.54 -13.65
CA THR A 111 2.45 3.58 -14.36
C THR A 111 1.24 3.38 -13.45
N VAL A 112 1.42 2.79 -12.26
CA VAL A 112 0.36 2.64 -11.24
C VAL A 112 0.25 3.89 -10.35
N MET A 113 1.35 4.65 -10.25
CA MET A 113 1.43 5.87 -9.43
C MET A 113 1.01 7.14 -10.19
N ASP A 114 1.04 7.12 -11.52
CA ASP A 114 0.51 8.14 -12.43
C ASP A 114 -1.02 7.97 -12.60
#